data_AF-A0A7K4DDQ3-F1
#
_entry.id   AF-A0A7K4DDQ3-F1
#
_cell.length_a   1.000
_cell.length_b   1.000
_cell.length_c   1.000
_cell.angle_alpha   90.00
_cell.angle_beta   90.00
_cell.angle_gamma   90.00
#
_symmetry.space_group_name_H-M   'P 1'
#
loop_
_entity.id
_entity.type
_entity.pdbx_description
1 polymer ?
#
loop_
_entity_poly.entity_id
_entity_poly.type
_entity_poly.pdbx_seq_one_letter_code
_entity_poly.pdbx_strand_id
1 'polypeptide(L)'
;IKEVWAFHEARIAVRFAYEWHDDSGNWFRSYGNENWEFDQQGLMRRRHASINDLPITEGERKYHWPLGRRPDDHPGLSDLGL
;
A
#
# COMPACT_ATOMS: atom_id res chain seq x y z
N ILE A 1 2.81 1.22 -2.38
CA ILE A 1 2.77 0.00 -3.23
C ILE A 1 1.68 -0.93 -2.71
N LYS A 2 0.91 -1.59 -3.58
CA LYS A 2 -0.12 -2.58 -3.23
C LYS A 2 0.18 -3.89 -3.94
N GLU A 3 -0.13 -5.01 -3.30
CA GLU A 3 0.11 -6.36 -3.79
C GLU A 3 -1.04 -7.29 -3.38
N VAL A 4 -1.52 -8.12 -4.31
CA VAL A 4 -2.61 -9.07 -4.04
C VAL A 4 -2.12 -10.15 -3.09
N TRP A 5 -2.90 -10.42 -2.04
CA TRP A 5 -2.65 -11.53 -1.12
C TRP A 5 -3.47 -12.76 -1.47
N ALA A 6 -4.78 -12.58 -1.66
CA ALA A 6 -5.72 -13.62 -2.04
C ALA A 6 -6.97 -12.99 -2.64
N PHE A 7 -7.78 -13.78 -3.32
CA PHE A 7 -9.10 -13.36 -3.80
C PHE A 7 -10.07 -14.54 -3.79
N HIS A 8 -11.36 -14.23 -3.65
CA HIS A 8 -12.45 -15.20 -3.75
C HIS A 8 -13.73 -14.49 -4.14
N GLU A 9 -14.38 -14.95 -5.22
CA GLU A 9 -15.57 -14.31 -5.81
C GLU A 9 -15.35 -12.79 -6.02
N ALA A 10 -16.26 -11.96 -5.49
CA ALA A 10 -16.20 -10.51 -5.57
C ALA A 10 -15.28 -9.86 -4.51
N ARG A 11 -14.40 -10.63 -3.86
CA ARG A 11 -13.53 -10.15 -2.78
C ARG A 11 -12.05 -10.28 -3.10
N ILE A 12 -11.29 -9.25 -2.73
CA ILE A 12 -9.83 -9.22 -2.85
C ILE A 12 -9.23 -8.83 -1.50
N ALA A 13 -8.26 -9.61 -1.04
CA ALA A 13 -7.39 -9.27 0.06
C ALA A 13 -6.06 -8.73 -0.49
N VAL A 14 -5.63 -7.59 0.02
CA VAL A 14 -4.45 -6.86 -0.46
C VAL A 14 -3.54 -6.55 0.73
N ARG A 15 -2.24 -6.68 0.49
CA ARG A 15 -1.17 -6.12 1.32
C ARG A 15 -0.68 -4.83 0.68
N PHE A 16 -0.34 -3.84 1.49
CA PHE A 16 0.22 -2.61 0.97
C PHE A 16 1.16 -1.94 1.97
N ALA A 17 2.00 -1.05 1.46
CA ALA A 17 2.73 -0.10 2.27
C ALA A 17 2.88 1.24 1.54
N TYR A 18 2.88 2.35 2.29
CA TYR A 18 3.12 3.70 1.76
C TYR A 18 4.09 4.46 2.66
N GLU A 19 4.86 5.37 2.06
CA GLU A 19 5.80 6.24 2.77
C GLU A 19 5.29 7.66 2.68
N TRP A 20 5.42 8.39 3.77
CA TRP A 20 4.97 9.77 3.90
C TRP A 20 5.73 10.44 5.04
N HIS A 21 5.62 11.76 5.13
CA HIS A 21 6.05 12.50 6.30
C HIS A 21 4.93 13.43 6.77
N ASP A 22 4.92 13.73 8.06
CA ASP A 22 4.03 14.73 8.63
C ASP A 22 4.53 16.17 8.37
N ASP A 23 3.81 17.16 8.89
CA ASP A 23 4.16 18.58 8.78
C ASP A 23 5.39 18.99 9.62
N SER A 24 5.83 18.11 10.52
CA SER A 24 7.02 18.26 11.35
C SER A 24 8.26 17.62 10.73
N GLY A 25 8.12 16.96 9.57
CA GLY A 25 9.19 16.29 8.85
C GLY A 25 9.53 14.89 9.35
N ASN A 26 8.69 14.31 10.24
CA ASN A 26 8.88 12.93 10.67
C ASN A 26 8.42 11.99 9.57
N TRP A 27 9.29 11.08 9.15
CA TRP A 27 8.98 10.10 8.11
C TRP A 27 8.36 8.83 8.71
N PHE A 28 7.45 8.23 7.95
CA PHE A 28 6.78 6.99 8.30
C PHE A 28 6.71 6.05 7.11
N ARG A 29 6.79 4.76 7.39
CA ARG A 29 6.28 3.72 6.49
C ARG A 29 5.09 3.06 7.15
N SER A 30 3.93 3.24 6.52
CA SER A 30 2.69 2.62 6.97
C SER A 30 2.53 1.28 6.27
N TYR A 31 2.28 0.23 7.05
CA TYR A 31 2.00 -1.12 6.57
C TYR A 31 0.52 -1.41 6.75
N GLY A 32 -0.12 -1.94 5.72
CA GLY A 32 -1.56 -2.14 5.75
C GLY A 32 -2.03 -3.43 5.10
N ASN A 33 -3.15 -3.89 5.61
CA ASN A 33 -3.99 -4.89 4.99
C ASN A 33 -5.34 -4.26 4.66
N GLU A 34 -5.82 -4.50 3.45
CA GLU A 34 -7.16 -4.08 3.06
C GLU A 34 -7.92 -5.23 2.39
N ASN A 35 -9.19 -5.34 2.75
CA ASN A 35 -10.12 -6.29 2.17
C ASN A 35 -11.21 -5.51 1.44
N TRP A 36 -11.34 -5.80 0.16
CA TRP A 36 -12.28 -5.16 -0.74
C TRP A 36 -13.38 -6.14 -1.12
N GLU A 37 -14.60 -5.64 -1.23
CA GLU A 37 -15.73 -6.35 -1.83
C GLU A 37 -16.31 -5.45 -2.93
N PHE A 38 -16.51 -6.01 -4.12
CA PHE A 38 -17.00 -5.31 -5.30
C PHE A 38 -18.46 -5.68 -5.61
N ASP A 39 -19.17 -4.79 -6.29
CA ASP A 39 -20.47 -5.09 -6.90
C ASP A 39 -20.34 -5.61 -8.33
N GLN A 40 -21.48 -5.86 -8.99
CA GLN A 40 -21.52 -6.38 -10.36
C GLN A 40 -21.05 -5.36 -11.42
N GLN A 41 -20.97 -4.07 -11.07
CA GLN A 41 -20.48 -3.01 -11.94
C GLN A 41 -18.97 -2.77 -11.75
N GLY A 42 -18.32 -3.52 -10.85
CA GLY A 42 -16.90 -3.38 -10.54
C GLY A 42 -16.58 -2.25 -9.57
N LEU A 43 -17.60 -1.64 -8.94
CA LEU A 43 -17.37 -0.61 -7.92
C LEU A 43 -17.17 -1.28 -6.55
N MET A 44 -16.23 -0.75 -5.78
CA MET A 44 -15.98 -1.24 -4.43
C MET A 44 -17.17 -0.86 -3.53
N ARG A 45 -17.93 -1.85 -3.08
CA ARG A 45 -19.09 -1.66 -2.18
C ARG A 45 -18.74 -1.77 -0.70
N ARG A 46 -17.63 -2.45 -0.35
CA ARG A 46 -17.09 -2.48 1.01
C ARG A 46 -15.58 -2.41 1.01
N ARG A 47 -15.05 -1.71 2.01
CA ARG A 47 -13.62 -1.57 2.27
C ARG A 47 -13.34 -1.69 3.76
N HIS A 48 -12.58 -2.69 4.15
CA HIS A 48 -12.00 -2.80 5.48
C HIS A 48 -10.49 -2.62 5.37
N ALA A 49 -9.91 -1.74 6.17
CA ALA A 49 -8.47 -1.49 6.15
C ALA A 49 -7.94 -1.36 7.58
N SER A 50 -6.83 -2.05 7.84
CA SER A 50 -6.04 -1.93 9.06
C SER A 50 -4.64 -1.50 8.66
N ILE A 51 -4.11 -0.49 9.34
CA ILE A 51 -2.86 0.18 8.98
C ILE A 51 -2.09 0.46 10.26
N ASN A 52 -0.80 0.16 10.25
CA ASN A 52 0.13 0.46 11.34
C ASN A 52 1.26 1.33 10.81
N ASP A 53 1.50 2.44 11.48
CA ASP A 53 2.56 3.39 11.12
C ASP A 53 3.86 3.03 11.85
N LEU A 54 4.94 2.86 11.09
CA LEU A 54 6.28 2.68 11.61
C LEU A 54 7.10 3.97 11.34
N PRO A 55 7.58 4.67 12.38
CA PRO A 55 8.55 5.74 12.20
C PRO A 55 9.79 5.22 11.48
N ILE A 56 10.27 5.97 10.49
CA ILE A 56 11.52 5.71 9.78
C ILE A 56 12.31 7.03 9.62
N THR A 57 13.58 6.93 9.33
CA THR A 57 14.41 8.04 8.87
C THR A 57 14.24 8.25 7.36
N GLU A 58 14.59 9.44 6.87
CA GLU A 58 14.53 9.72 5.43
C GLU A 58 15.44 8.76 4.61
N GLY A 59 16.59 8.38 5.15
CA GLY A 59 17.52 7.43 4.50
C GLY A 59 17.00 5.99 4.42
N GLU A 60 16.00 5.63 5.22
CA GLU A 60 15.38 4.30 5.20
C GLU A 60 14.25 4.19 4.17
N ARG A 61 13.88 5.28 3.49
CA ARG A 61 12.87 5.28 2.44
C ARG A 61 13.24 4.32 1.31
N LYS A 62 12.24 3.61 0.80
CA LYS A 62 12.37 2.66 -0.32
C LYS A 62 11.63 3.13 -1.56
N TYR A 63 10.74 4.13 -1.45
CA TYR A 63 9.89 4.59 -2.55
C TYR A 63 10.42 5.89 -3.16
N HIS A 64 11.13 5.74 -4.29
CA HIS A 64 11.82 6.84 -4.97
C HIS A 64 11.36 6.95 -6.42
N TRP A 65 10.30 7.72 -6.65
CA TRP A 65 9.85 8.12 -7.99
C TRP A 65 9.09 9.46 -7.90
N PRO A 66 8.92 10.20 -9.02
CA PRO A 66 8.09 11.41 -9.03
C PRO A 66 6.66 11.12 -8.54
N LEU A 67 6.07 12.01 -7.73
CA LEU A 67 4.72 11.80 -7.19
C LEU A 67 3.71 11.48 -8.29
N GLY A 68 3.02 10.35 -8.13
CA GLY A 68 2.09 9.81 -9.13
C GLY A 68 2.18 8.30 -9.27
N ARG A 69 1.91 7.81 -10.48
CA ARG A 69 1.94 6.38 -10.83
C ARG A 69 3.34 5.81 -10.59
N ARG A 70 3.42 4.71 -9.84
CA ARG A 70 4.65 3.92 -9.69
C ARG A 70 5.15 3.47 -11.09
N PRO A 71 6.44 3.66 -11.43
CA PRO A 71 7.03 3.12 -12.64
C PRO A 71 6.84 1.60 -12.79
N ASP A 72 6.76 1.11 -14.02
CA ASP A 72 6.50 -0.31 -14.30
C ASP A 72 7.65 -1.23 -13.87
N ASP A 73 8.88 -0.70 -13.89
CA ASP A 73 10.12 -1.38 -13.52
C ASP A 73 10.48 -1.23 -12.03
N HIS A 74 9.74 -0.43 -11.27
CA HIS A 74 9.97 -0.33 -9.83
C HIS A 74 9.52 -1.63 -9.13
N PRO A 75 10.33 -2.20 -8.22
CA PRO A 75 10.01 -3.45 -7.52
C PRO A 75 8.66 -3.40 -6.79
N GLY A 76 8.03 -4.57 -6.67
CA GLY A 76 6.79 -4.79 -5.92
C GLY A 76 7.00 -4.78 -4.40
N LEU A 77 5.95 -5.15 -3.64
CA LEU A 77 6.03 -5.18 -2.18
C LEU A 77 6.94 -6.33 -1.73
N SER A 78 6.71 -7.53 -2.28
CA SER A 78 7.51 -8.72 -1.98
C SER A 78 8.97 -8.57 -2.41
N ASP A 79 9.25 -7.96 -3.57
CA ASP A 79 10.61 -7.74 -4.08
C ASP A 79 11.44 -6.80 -3.20
N LEU A 80 10.78 -5.91 -2.46
CA LEU A 80 11.42 -5.00 -1.51
C LEU A 80 11.65 -5.64 -0.13
N GLY A 81 11.23 -6.90 0.07
CA GLY A 81 11.28 -7.58 1.37
C GLY A 81 10.41 -6.90 2.42
N LEU A 82 9.25 -6.39 2.02
CA LEU A 82 8.28 -5.69 2.87
C LEU A 82 6.99 -6.51 3.07
#